data_AF-A0A5N9FX14-F1
#
_entry.id   AF-A0A5N9FX14-F1
#
_cell.length_a   1.000
_cell.length_b   1.000
_cell.length_c   1.000
_cell.angle_alpha   90.00
_cell.angle_beta   90.00
_cell.angle_gamma   90.00
#
_symmetry.space_group_name_H-M   'P 1'
#
loop_
_entity.id
_entity.type
_entity.pdbx_description
1 polymer ?
#
loop_
_entity_poly.entity_id
_entity_poly.type
_entity_poly.pdbx_seq_one_letter_code
_entity_poly.pdbx_strand_id
1 'polypeptide(L)'
;MINTNDPKQPLEIPLHDTTWDLDRKEGSYVNELKATHTEPLSEPLLEVPDDLGRNVAVTSVDALVNWGRKSAVWPLSFGLACCAFEMMASAMSRFDLSRFGME
;
A
#
# COMPACT_ATOMS: atom_id res chain seq x y z
N MET A 1 21.62 -26.41 36.60
CA MET A 1 22.25 -27.56 35.92
C MET A 1 21.21 -28.19 35.02
N ILE A 2 21.27 -27.92 33.71
CA ILE A 2 20.37 -28.51 32.71
C ILE A 2 20.98 -29.86 32.32
N ASN A 3 20.21 -30.93 32.39
CA ASN A 3 20.68 -32.31 32.26
C ASN A 3 20.91 -32.68 30.77
N THR A 4 22.10 -33.13 30.41
CA THR A 4 22.56 -33.31 29.02
C THR A 4 22.26 -34.69 28.41
N ASN A 5 21.31 -35.46 28.95
CA ASN A 5 21.06 -36.85 28.53
C ASN A 5 19.65 -37.14 27.94
N ASP A 6 18.98 -36.14 27.37
CA ASP A 6 17.68 -36.35 26.69
C ASP A 6 17.81 -36.22 25.15
N PRO A 7 17.53 -37.29 24.36
CA PRO A 7 17.68 -37.26 22.90
C PRO A 7 16.56 -36.51 22.14
N LYS A 8 15.57 -35.89 22.83
CA LYS A 8 14.43 -35.21 22.18
C LYS A 8 14.03 -33.85 22.78
N GLN A 9 14.90 -33.20 23.56
CA GLN A 9 14.63 -31.81 23.94
C GLN A 9 15.17 -30.89 22.84
N PRO A 10 14.34 -30.11 22.12
CA PRO A 10 14.85 -29.01 21.33
C PRO A 10 15.53 -28.09 22.34
N LEU A 11 16.85 -28.01 22.27
CA LEU A 11 17.64 -27.13 23.11
C LEU A 11 17.03 -25.73 23.02
N GLU A 12 16.37 -25.25 24.09
CA GLU A 12 15.83 -23.88 24.22
C GLU A 12 16.98 -22.87 24.37
N ILE A 13 17.97 -22.96 23.49
CA ILE A 13 19.00 -21.95 23.35
C ILE A 13 18.30 -20.80 22.59
N PRO A 14 18.35 -19.56 23.09
CA PRO A 14 17.74 -18.45 22.39
C PRO A 14 18.35 -18.34 20.98
N LEU A 15 17.51 -18.08 19.97
CA LEU A 15 17.89 -18.07 18.56
C LEU A 15 19.08 -17.14 18.28
N HIS A 16 19.23 -16.06 19.05
CA HIS A 16 20.34 -15.13 18.89
C HIS A 16 21.70 -15.74 19.27
N ASP A 17 21.74 -16.69 20.20
CA ASP A 17 22.97 -17.36 20.63
C ASP A 17 23.41 -18.41 19.60
N THR A 18 22.46 -19.03 18.91
CA THR A 18 22.75 -20.02 17.84
C THR A 18 23.11 -19.37 16.51
N THR A 19 22.58 -18.17 16.24
CA THR A 19 22.64 -17.50 14.93
C THR A 19 23.61 -16.31 14.93
N TRP A 20 24.29 -16.05 16.05
CA TRP A 20 25.18 -14.90 16.23
C TRP A 20 26.20 -14.70 15.10
N ASP A 21 26.85 -15.77 14.66
CA ASP A 21 27.84 -15.70 13.58
C ASP A 21 27.22 -15.32 12.23
N LEU A 22 25.98 -15.76 11.98
CA LEU A 22 25.22 -15.42 10.78
C LEU A 22 24.77 -13.95 10.83
N ASP A 23 24.20 -13.51 11.95
CA ASP A 23 23.79 -12.10 12.16
C ASP A 23 24.99 -11.14 12.03
N ARG A 24 26.17 -11.55 12.53
CA ARG A 24 27.41 -10.79 12.37
C ARG A 24 27.83 -10.68 10.91
N LYS A 25 27.72 -11.77 10.15
CA LYS A 25 28.07 -11.80 8.72
C LYS A 25 27.08 -10.97 7.89
N GLU A 26 25.79 -11.11 8.12
CA GLU A 26 24.76 -10.31 7.44
C GLU A 26 24.87 -8.84 7.80
N GLY A 27 25.12 -8.51 9.07
CA GLY A 27 25.37 -7.15 9.50
C GLY A 27 26.57 -6.52 8.78
N SER A 28 27.64 -7.28 8.57
CA SER A 28 28.79 -6.80 7.80
C SER A 28 28.45 -6.52 6.33
N TYR A 29 27.67 -7.41 5.71
CA TYR A 29 27.22 -7.28 4.32
C TYR A 29 26.25 -6.10 4.14
N VAL A 30 25.29 -5.92 5.06
CA VAL A 30 24.37 -4.77 5.05
C VAL A 30 25.13 -3.46 5.23
N ASN A 31 26.15 -3.43 6.10
CA ASN A 31 26.95 -2.24 6.30
C ASN A 31 27.82 -1.92 5.07
N GLU A 32 28.32 -2.95 4.38
CA GLU A 32 29.00 -2.82 3.10
C GLU A 32 28.06 -2.27 2.02
N LEU A 33 26.83 -2.79 1.90
CA LEU A 33 25.82 -2.27 0.97
C LEU A 33 25.50 -0.80 1.25
N LYS A 34 25.33 -0.42 2.53
CA LYS A 34 25.11 0.96 2.94
C LYS A 34 26.29 1.87 2.63
N ALA A 35 27.53 1.38 2.74
CA ALA A 35 28.73 2.15 2.45
C ALA A 35 28.98 2.29 0.94
N THR A 36 28.63 1.29 0.14
CA THR A 36 28.93 1.23 -1.29
C THR A 36 27.83 1.83 -2.17
N HIS A 37 26.56 1.75 -1.77
CA HIS A 37 25.42 2.18 -2.57
C HIS A 37 24.80 3.47 -2.01
N THR A 38 25.62 4.51 -1.86
CA THR A 38 25.18 5.83 -1.33
C THR A 38 24.50 6.68 -2.39
N GLU A 39 24.78 6.42 -3.67
CA GLU A 39 24.25 7.22 -4.77
C GLU A 39 22.87 6.71 -5.19
N PRO A 40 21.85 7.59 -5.24
CA PRO A 40 20.55 7.21 -5.79
C PRO A 40 20.74 6.81 -7.25
N LEU A 41 20.04 5.75 -7.68
CA LEU A 41 19.99 5.38 -9.09
C LEU A 41 19.56 6.61 -9.89
N SER A 42 20.39 7.00 -10.85
CA SER A 42 20.12 8.15 -11.71
C SER A 42 18.79 7.96 -12.43
N GLU A 43 17.83 8.82 -12.16
CA GLU A 43 16.61 8.89 -12.95
C GLU A 43 16.96 9.36 -14.38
N PRO A 44 16.38 8.75 -15.44
CA PRO A 44 15.39 7.67 -15.44
C PRO A 44 16.01 6.29 -15.76
N LEU A 45 15.62 5.27 -14.99
CA LEU A 45 15.95 3.85 -15.20
C LEU A 45 15.36 3.25 -16.52
N LEU A 46 14.55 4.04 -17.23
CA LEU A 46 13.87 3.69 -18.48
C LEU A 46 13.83 4.93 -19.37
N GLU A 47 14.44 4.86 -20.56
CA GLU A 47 14.21 5.85 -21.62
C GLU A 47 12.80 5.68 -22.15
N VAL A 48 11.89 6.54 -21.68
CA VAL A 48 10.52 6.60 -22.19
C VAL A 48 10.56 7.34 -23.53
N PRO A 49 10.08 6.74 -24.63
CA PRO A 49 9.96 7.45 -25.91
C PRO A 49 9.10 8.71 -25.75
N ASP A 50 9.45 9.82 -26.40
CA ASP A 50 8.76 11.11 -26.25
C ASP A 50 7.25 11.04 -26.56
N ASP A 51 6.84 10.16 -27.47
CA ASP A 51 5.42 9.88 -27.75
C ASP A 51 4.70 9.21 -26.57
N LEU A 52 5.39 8.35 -25.82
CA LEU A 52 4.82 7.69 -24.64
C LEU A 52 4.78 8.64 -23.45
N GLY A 53 5.76 9.54 -23.30
CA GLY A 53 5.76 10.56 -22.25
C GLY A 53 4.51 11.45 -22.30
N ARG A 54 4.11 11.88 -23.50
CA ARG A 54 2.86 12.65 -23.70
C ARG A 54 1.61 11.83 -23.36
N ASN A 55 1.57 10.55 -23.72
CA ASN A 55 0.44 9.67 -23.43
C ASN A 55 0.31 9.38 -21.92
N VAL A 56 1.42 9.16 -21.21
CA VAL A 56 1.43 8.96 -19.75
C VAL A 56 0.98 10.23 -19.01
N ALA A 57 1.40 11.41 -19.48
CA ALA A 57 0.92 12.66 -18.93
C ALA A 57 -0.60 12.82 -19.14
N VAL A 58 -1.12 12.55 -20.34
CA VAL A 58 -2.56 12.63 -20.63
C VAL A 58 -3.37 11.65 -19.79
N THR A 59 -2.93 10.39 -19.63
CA THR A 59 -3.64 9.40 -18.80
C THR A 59 -3.61 9.74 -17.33
N SER A 60 -2.52 10.32 -16.82
CA SER A 60 -2.44 10.77 -15.43
C SER A 60 -3.42 11.92 -15.13
N VAL A 61 -3.55 12.87 -16.06
CA VAL A 61 -4.51 13.98 -15.95
C VAL A 61 -5.94 13.46 -16.08
N ASP A 62 -6.20 12.56 -17.03
CA ASP A 62 -7.51 11.94 -17.20
C ASP A 62 -7.92 11.14 -15.95
N ALA A 63 -6.99 10.39 -15.35
CA ALA A 63 -7.22 9.67 -14.09
C ALA A 63 -7.57 10.62 -12.94
N LEU A 64 -6.89 11.78 -12.83
CA LEU A 64 -7.19 12.79 -11.82
C LEU A 64 -8.57 13.41 -12.04
N VAL A 65 -8.90 13.77 -13.28
CA VAL A 65 -10.20 14.36 -13.63
C VAL A 65 -11.34 13.37 -13.37
N ASN A 66 -11.18 12.11 -13.79
CA ASN A 66 -12.16 11.07 -13.55
C ASN A 66 -12.28 10.72 -12.06
N TRP A 67 -11.19 10.83 -11.29
CA TRP A 67 -11.24 10.74 -9.83
C TRP A 67 -12.03 11.90 -9.21
N GLY A 68 -11.85 13.13 -9.69
CA GLY A 68 -12.66 14.27 -9.24
C GLY A 68 -14.14 14.08 -9.52
N ARG A 69 -14.51 13.67 -10.74
CA ARG A 69 -15.92 13.48 -11.14
C ARG A 69 -16.65 12.42 -10.33
N LYS A 70 -15.98 11.31 -9.97
CA LYS A 70 -16.61 10.25 -9.17
C LYS A 70 -16.67 10.56 -7.67
N SER A 71 -15.87 11.51 -7.19
CA SER A 71 -15.75 11.83 -5.76
C SER A 71 -16.64 13.00 -5.33
N ALA A 72 -17.43 13.57 -6.25
CA ALA A 72 -18.31 14.72 -6.01
C ALA A 72 -19.56 14.63 -6.90
N VAL A 73 -20.32 13.54 -6.79
CA VAL A 73 -21.51 13.31 -7.61
C VAL A 73 -22.71 13.97 -6.95
N TRP A 74 -23.41 14.87 -7.64
CA TRP A 74 -24.62 15.52 -7.11
C TRP A 74 -25.86 14.79 -7.64
N PRO A 75 -26.39 13.77 -6.92
CA PRO A 75 -27.55 13.02 -7.38
C PRO A 75 -28.80 13.88 -7.37
N LEU A 76 -29.55 13.85 -8.48
CA LEU A 76 -30.89 14.44 -8.50
C LEU A 76 -31.84 13.54 -7.69
N SER A 77 -32.41 14.07 -6.62
CA SER A 77 -33.40 13.36 -5.79
C SER A 77 -34.74 13.24 -6.52
N PHE A 78 -34.91 12.17 -7.31
CA PHE A 78 -36.13 11.88 -8.06
C PHE A 78 -36.69 10.49 -7.69
N GLY A 79 -37.92 10.45 -7.17
CA GLY A 79 -38.56 9.22 -6.69
C GLY A 79 -39.97 9.06 -7.24
N LEU A 80 -40.19 8.04 -8.07
CA LEU A 80 -41.48 7.78 -8.73
C LEU A 80 -42.39 6.81 -7.95
N ALA A 81 -41.85 6.04 -7.01
CA ALA A 81 -42.58 4.98 -6.29
C ALA A 81 -41.87 4.62 -4.96
N CYS A 82 -42.00 3.38 -4.50
CA CYS A 82 -41.40 2.89 -3.24
C CYS A 82 -39.87 3.04 -3.17
N CYS A 83 -39.16 3.00 -4.30
CA CYS A 83 -37.71 3.23 -4.35
C CYS A 83 -37.30 4.62 -3.81
N ALA A 84 -38.23 5.58 -3.76
CA ALA A 84 -37.97 6.89 -3.15
C ALA A 84 -37.63 6.77 -1.66
N PHE A 85 -38.29 5.87 -0.92
CA PHE A 85 -38.03 5.67 0.50
C PHE A 85 -36.71 4.97 0.76
N GLU A 86 -36.31 4.06 -0.13
CA GLU A 86 -34.99 3.44 -0.10
C GLU A 86 -33.89 4.48 -0.36
N MET A 87 -34.09 5.34 -1.37
CA MET A 87 -33.15 6.41 -1.70
C MET A 87 -33.01 7.45 -0.57
N MET A 88 -34.11 7.81 0.10
CA MET A 88 -34.10 8.66 1.29
C MET A 88 -33.40 8.01 2.49
N ALA A 89 -33.64 6.71 2.72
CA ALA A 89 -32.98 5.97 3.79
C ALA A 89 -31.46 5.85 3.57
N SER A 90 -31.01 5.77 2.31
CA SER A 90 -29.60 5.81 1.94
C SER A 90 -28.96 7.20 2.06
N ALA A 91 -29.71 8.27 2.32
CA ALA A 91 -29.17 9.61 2.58
C ALA A 91 -29.19 9.99 4.08
N MET A 92 -29.69 9.12 4.96
CA MET A 92 -29.77 9.37 6.41
C MET A 92 -28.51 8.90 7.14
N SER A 93 -28.35 9.29 8.41
CA SER A 93 -27.15 9.02 9.22
C SER A 93 -26.67 7.55 9.28
N ARG A 94 -27.56 6.59 9.06
CA ARG A 94 -27.21 5.16 9.05
C ARG A 94 -26.42 4.76 7.80
N PHE A 95 -26.75 5.36 6.66
CA PHE A 95 -26.10 5.16 5.38
C PHE A 95 -25.86 6.55 4.83
N ASP A 96 -24.68 7.11 5.08
CA ASP A 96 -24.37 8.49 4.72
C ASP A 96 -23.77 8.55 3.31
N LEU A 97 -24.55 9.06 2.35
CA LEU A 97 -24.13 9.27 0.97
C LEU A 97 -23.05 10.36 0.85
N SER A 98 -23.03 11.34 1.76
CA SER A 98 -22.04 12.44 1.76
C SER A 98 -20.60 11.94 1.94
N ARG A 99 -20.41 10.76 2.55
CA ARG A 99 -19.09 10.11 2.64
C ARG A 99 -18.47 9.82 1.28
N PHE A 100 -19.28 9.60 0.24
CA PHE A 100 -18.81 9.38 -1.12
C PHE A 100 -18.77 10.68 -1.96
N GLY A 101 -18.96 11.83 -1.30
CA GLY A 101 -19.09 13.14 -1.95
C GLY A 101 -20.41 13.28 -2.70
N MET A 102 -21.47 12.62 -2.22
CA MET A 102 -22.82 12.74 -2.77
C MET A 102 -23.65 13.81 -2.07
N GLU A 103 -23.07 15.00 -1.96
CA GLU A 103 -23.71 16.25 -1.51
C GLU A 103 -23.86 17.21 -2.68
#